data_AF-W6YBM6-F1
#
_entry.id   AF-W6YBM6-F1
#
_cell.length_a   1.000
_cell.length_b   1.000
_cell.length_c   1.000
_cell.angle_alpha   90.00
_cell.angle_beta   90.00
_cell.angle_gamma   90.00
#
_symmetry.space_group_name_H-M   'P 1'
#
loop_
_entity.id
_entity.type
_entity.pdbx_description
1 polymer ?
#
loop_
_entity_poly.entity_id
_entity_poly.type
_entity_poly.pdbx_seq_one_letter_code
_entity_poly.pdbx_strand_id
1 'polypeptide(L)'
;MPQTRVEPLADQRQRRNHLLRSHHYQPLITEVLGHELPKYANSTVIDTANMIQHMRECALILASASPVLTAAIAGNLPSRLLTNPELQSEYTALSDRAHYQPSIYAHFLTDTQGTPPTPNQYLTISNMVEDYLAKNTISQHAWHVDNMTHPPVPQDSSNNGHRKYLHTASMRSCSARRSETLHCFCAAVHQRWLDTPASLRGTPFTFPPAEVRYSRHSHCRLRQHSLRQSSNYIMNLVEDICSYLHRIGVFEQQFSMHGYIIFLLFRANQAAIAEIFCSGLLQVWVEGGGGFNACPAGRSVATAKRVNEGEWAGYERWVREDSGAVENMRVQRQRAEEWRMALEWEDEEGKERHGDCV
;
A
#
# COMPACT_ATOMS: atom_id res chain seq x y z
N MET A 1 -14.80 3.13 30.05
CA MET A 1 -13.90 4.00 29.26
C MET A 1 -14.60 4.31 27.96
N PRO A 2 -14.75 5.58 27.55
CA PRO A 2 -15.35 5.91 26.25
C PRO A 2 -14.48 5.28 25.17
N GLN A 3 -15.06 4.41 24.34
CA GLN A 3 -14.39 3.89 23.16
C GLN A 3 -14.11 5.09 22.25
N THR A 4 -12.85 5.49 22.17
CA THR A 4 -12.40 6.45 21.16
C THR A 4 -12.74 5.86 19.80
N ARG A 5 -13.69 6.49 19.11
CA ARG A 5 -14.13 6.08 17.79
C ARG A 5 -12.90 6.07 16.88
N VAL A 6 -12.58 4.89 16.33
CA VAL A 6 -11.48 4.76 15.37
C VAL A 6 -11.84 5.61 14.16
N GLU A 7 -10.94 6.51 13.77
CA GLU A 7 -11.15 7.40 12.63
C GLU A 7 -11.28 6.58 11.34
N PRO A 8 -12.27 6.88 10.47
CA PRO A 8 -12.42 6.21 9.19
C PRO A 8 -11.14 6.27 8.32
N LEU A 9 -10.89 5.21 7.56
CA LEU A 9 -9.70 5.10 6.71
C LEU A 9 -9.59 6.24 5.69
N ALA A 10 -10.72 6.66 5.11
CA ALA A 10 -10.75 7.74 4.11
C ALA A 10 -10.26 9.07 4.69
N ASP A 11 -10.67 9.39 5.92
CA ASP A 11 -10.30 10.64 6.61
C ASP A 11 -8.80 10.66 6.94
N GLN A 12 -8.27 9.52 7.41
CA GLN A 12 -6.83 9.34 7.63
C GLN A 12 -6.04 9.59 6.34
N ARG A 13 -6.44 8.99 5.21
CA ARG A 13 -5.76 9.21 3.91
C ARG A 13 -5.86 10.66 3.45
N GLN A 14 -7.01 11.29 3.62
CA GLN A 14 -7.21 12.70 3.26
C GLN A 14 -6.30 13.62 4.08
N ARG A 15 -6.21 13.41 5.40
CA ARG A 15 -5.28 14.15 6.26
C ARG A 15 -3.83 13.94 5.82
N ARG A 16 -3.41 12.70 5.57
CA ARG A 16 -2.03 12.40 5.13
C ARG A 16 -1.69 13.06 3.80
N ASN A 17 -2.61 13.02 2.83
CA ASN A 17 -2.45 13.71 1.56
C ASN A 17 -2.35 15.23 1.75
N HIS A 18 -3.15 15.80 2.65
CA HIS A 18 -3.04 17.22 3.00
C HIS A 18 -1.67 17.55 3.60
N LEU A 19 -1.20 16.79 4.59
CA LEU A 19 0.12 16.99 5.20
C LEU A 19 1.26 16.89 4.16
N LEU A 20 1.17 15.91 3.24
CA LEU A 20 2.14 15.75 2.16
C LEU A 20 2.16 16.99 1.24
N ARG A 21 1.00 17.44 0.77
CA ARG A 21 0.87 18.60 -0.13
C ARG A 21 1.32 19.90 0.52
N SER A 22 1.10 20.04 1.82
CA SER A 22 1.58 21.18 2.62
C SER A 22 3.06 21.04 3.01
N HIS A 23 3.73 19.96 2.57
CA HIS A 23 5.12 19.63 2.88
C HIS A 23 5.40 19.58 4.41
N HIS A 24 4.46 19.08 5.20
CA HIS A 24 4.62 18.85 6.64
C HIS A 24 5.08 17.41 6.88
N TYR A 25 6.36 17.13 6.61
CA TYR A 25 6.88 15.76 6.62
C TYR A 25 6.92 15.15 8.02
N GLN A 26 7.39 15.89 9.02
CA GLN A 26 7.51 15.37 10.38
C GLN A 26 6.18 14.83 10.94
N PRO A 27 5.06 15.59 10.98
CA PRO A 27 3.80 15.05 11.49
C PRO A 27 3.27 13.88 10.65
N LEU A 28 3.43 13.93 9.33
CA LEU A 28 3.06 12.81 8.45
C LEU A 28 3.85 11.54 8.78
N ILE A 29 5.17 11.66 8.92
CA ILE A 29 6.06 10.54 9.24
C ILE A 29 5.74 9.98 10.62
N THR A 30 5.57 10.84 11.62
CA THR A 30 5.21 10.43 12.99
C THR A 30 3.88 9.69 13.00
N GLU A 31 2.86 10.19 12.30
CA GLU A 31 1.56 9.51 12.19
C GLU A 31 1.72 8.12 11.57
N VAL A 32 2.38 8.01 10.41
CA VAL A 32 2.52 6.74 9.71
C VAL A 32 3.35 5.75 10.52
N LEU A 33 4.52 6.15 11.03
CA LEU A 33 5.40 5.26 11.79
C LEU A 33 4.80 4.86 13.15
N GLY A 34 4.04 5.75 13.79
CA GLY A 34 3.32 5.44 15.02
C GLY A 34 2.30 4.30 14.85
N HIS A 35 1.70 4.19 13.67
CA HIS A 35 0.81 3.07 13.33
C HIS A 35 1.55 1.83 12.81
N GLU A 36 2.64 2.02 12.06
CA GLU A 36 3.31 0.92 11.39
C GLU A 36 4.32 0.19 12.26
N LEU A 37 5.19 0.90 12.99
CA LEU A 37 6.29 0.28 13.75
C LEU A 37 5.84 -0.68 14.86
N PRO A 38 4.71 -0.49 15.57
CA PRO A 38 4.24 -1.47 16.56
C PRO A 38 4.04 -2.88 16.00
N LYS A 39 3.72 -3.01 14.70
CA LYS A 39 3.57 -4.31 14.01
C LYS A 39 4.88 -5.11 13.92
N TYR A 40 6.01 -4.46 14.23
CA TYR A 40 7.36 -4.99 14.11
C TYR A 40 8.09 -5.12 15.45
N ALA A 41 7.39 -5.02 16.59
CA ALA A 41 8.01 -5.11 17.92
C ALA A 41 8.89 -6.36 18.13
N ASN A 42 8.56 -7.46 17.43
CA ASN A 42 9.32 -8.73 17.48
C ASN A 42 10.12 -9.00 16.18
N SER A 43 10.34 -8.00 15.34
CA SER A 43 11.03 -8.15 14.06
C SER A 43 12.54 -8.07 14.24
N THR A 44 13.28 -8.96 13.57
CA THR A 44 14.75 -8.87 13.45
C THR A 44 15.21 -8.05 12.24
N VAL A 45 14.26 -7.60 11.41
CA VAL A 45 14.55 -6.91 10.15
C VAL A 45 14.65 -5.39 10.33
N ILE A 46 13.93 -4.85 11.32
CA ILE A 46 13.91 -3.43 11.64
C ILE A 46 14.00 -3.25 13.15
N ASP A 47 14.91 -2.38 13.57
CA ASP A 47 15.03 -1.99 14.97
C ASP A 47 14.01 -0.89 15.28
N THR A 48 12.90 -1.26 15.93
CA THR A 48 11.83 -0.30 16.27
C THR A 48 12.25 0.74 17.30
N ALA A 49 13.36 0.53 18.03
CA ALA A 49 13.89 1.52 18.97
C ALA A 49 14.61 2.67 18.27
N ASN A 50 15.11 2.46 17.05
CA ASN A 50 15.83 3.47 16.28
C ASN A 50 14.90 4.41 15.49
N MET A 51 13.95 5.04 16.20
CA MET A 51 12.97 5.95 15.62
C MET A 51 13.61 7.10 14.84
N ILE A 52 14.71 7.66 15.36
CA ILE A 52 15.41 8.79 14.73
C ILE A 52 15.91 8.42 13.33
N GLN A 53 16.54 7.24 13.18
CA GLN A 53 17.02 6.79 11.88
C GLN A 53 15.86 6.54 10.91
N HIS A 54 14.75 5.93 11.37
CA HIS A 54 13.57 5.70 10.52
C HIS A 54 12.92 6.99 10.07
N MET A 55 12.78 7.97 10.97
CA MET A 55 12.26 9.29 10.62
C MET A 55 13.14 9.98 9.58
N ARG A 56 14.47 9.87 9.71
CA ARG A 56 15.42 10.43 8.74
C ARG A 56 15.26 9.78 7.36
N GLU A 57 15.17 8.45 7.30
CA GLU A 57 14.99 7.75 6.02
C GLU A 57 13.62 8.06 5.39
N CYS A 58 12.54 8.14 6.18
CA CYS A 58 11.23 8.56 5.67
C CYS A 58 11.24 10.01 5.16
N ALA A 59 11.93 10.93 5.84
CA ALA A 59 12.07 12.31 5.37
C ALA A 59 12.82 12.38 4.04
N LEU A 60 13.88 11.57 3.88
CA LEU A 60 14.60 11.44 2.63
C LEU A 60 13.76 10.84 1.51
N ILE A 61 12.92 9.84 1.81
CA ILE A 61 11.95 9.27 0.87
C ILE A 61 10.98 10.36 0.38
N LEU A 62 10.39 11.13 1.29
CA LEU A 62 9.47 12.22 0.92
C LEU A 62 10.17 13.35 0.18
N ALA A 63 11.41 13.70 0.55
CA ALA A 63 12.16 14.75 -0.13
C ALA A 63 12.59 14.36 -1.54
N SER A 64 12.77 13.08 -1.82
CA SER A 64 13.10 12.54 -3.15
C SER A 64 11.89 11.99 -3.92
N ALA A 65 10.68 12.18 -3.38
CA ALA A 65 9.45 11.67 -3.98
C ALA A 65 9.17 12.35 -5.31
N SER A 66 9.00 11.55 -6.37
CA SER A 66 8.55 12.05 -7.66
C SER A 66 7.04 12.35 -7.63
N PRO A 67 6.50 13.08 -8.63
CA PRO A 67 5.06 13.28 -8.79
C PRO A 67 4.26 11.97 -8.86
N VAL A 68 4.90 10.86 -9.26
CA VAL A 68 4.31 9.51 -9.28
C VAL A 68 3.96 9.04 -7.87
N LEU A 69 4.86 9.16 -6.91
CA LEU A 69 4.59 8.78 -5.52
C LEU A 69 3.46 9.64 -4.92
N THR A 70 3.49 10.95 -5.19
CA THR A 70 2.45 11.87 -4.74
C THR A 70 1.08 11.52 -5.33
N ALA A 71 1.01 11.16 -6.62
CA ALA A 71 -0.23 10.69 -7.24
C ALA A 71 -0.71 9.35 -6.66
N ALA A 72 0.22 8.45 -6.31
CA ALA A 72 -0.11 7.17 -5.65
C ALA A 72 -0.74 7.41 -4.27
N ILE A 73 -0.15 8.28 -3.45
CA ILE A 73 -0.65 8.65 -2.13
C ILE A 73 -2.00 9.36 -2.24
N ALA A 74 -2.18 10.20 -3.27
CA ALA A 74 -3.44 10.87 -3.56
C ALA A 74 -4.54 9.94 -4.11
N GLY A 75 -4.24 8.66 -4.37
CA GLY A 75 -5.21 7.67 -4.85
C GLY A 75 -5.60 7.80 -6.33
N ASN A 76 -4.92 8.66 -7.09
CA ASN A 76 -5.29 8.97 -8.48
C ASN A 76 -4.19 8.67 -9.49
N LEU A 77 -3.15 7.91 -9.12
CA LEU A 77 -2.08 7.53 -10.05
C LEU A 77 -2.62 6.82 -11.30
N PRO A 78 -3.47 5.77 -11.21
CA PRO A 78 -3.92 5.05 -12.41
C PRO A 78 -4.64 5.96 -13.42
N SER A 79 -5.59 6.78 -12.97
CA SER A 79 -6.36 7.66 -13.85
C SER A 79 -5.56 8.88 -14.35
N ARG A 80 -4.66 9.44 -13.53
CA ARG A 80 -3.80 10.55 -13.97
C ARG A 80 -2.78 10.11 -15.01
N LEU A 81 -2.25 8.89 -14.93
CA LEU A 81 -1.33 8.38 -15.95
C LEU A 81 -1.99 8.21 -17.32
N LEU A 82 -3.32 8.16 -17.42
CA LEU A 82 -4.02 8.13 -18.69
C LEU A 82 -4.16 9.51 -19.34
N THR A 83 -4.13 10.58 -18.54
CA THR A 83 -4.56 11.92 -18.97
C THR A 83 -3.50 13.01 -18.82
N ASN A 84 -2.43 12.78 -18.06
CA ASN A 84 -1.39 13.78 -17.77
C ASN A 84 -0.04 13.40 -18.44
N PRO A 85 0.36 14.07 -19.54
CA PRO A 85 1.60 13.77 -20.26
C PRO A 85 2.88 13.99 -19.44
N GLU A 86 2.90 14.97 -18.54
CA GLU A 86 4.06 15.22 -17.68
C GLU A 86 4.29 14.05 -16.72
N LEU A 87 3.21 13.57 -16.08
CA LEU A 87 3.26 12.41 -15.20
C LEU A 87 3.63 11.12 -15.95
N GLN A 88 3.19 10.98 -17.21
CA GLN A 88 3.59 9.86 -18.08
C GLN A 88 5.10 9.88 -18.37
N SER A 89 5.65 11.06 -18.67
CA SER A 89 7.10 11.24 -18.90
C SER A 89 7.90 10.88 -17.64
N GLU A 90 7.50 11.41 -16.49
CA GLU A 90 8.09 11.10 -15.17
C GLU A 90 8.03 9.61 -14.84
N TYR A 91 6.87 8.97 -15.08
CA TYR A 91 6.72 7.54 -14.84
C TYR A 91 7.58 6.70 -15.79
N THR A 92 7.74 7.12 -17.05
CA THR A 92 8.60 6.44 -18.02
C THR A 92 10.05 6.48 -17.55
N ALA A 93 10.57 7.66 -17.18
CA ALA A 93 11.93 7.80 -16.66
C ALA A 93 12.15 6.97 -15.37
N LEU A 94 11.18 6.98 -14.46
CA LEU A 94 11.21 6.18 -13.23
C LEU A 94 11.18 4.68 -13.52
N SER A 95 10.35 4.24 -14.46
CA SER A 95 10.23 2.85 -14.89
C SER A 95 11.50 2.34 -15.57
N ASP A 96 12.09 3.13 -16.47
CA ASP A 96 13.34 2.81 -17.14
C ASP A 96 14.47 2.62 -16.12
N ARG A 97 14.56 3.51 -15.14
CA ARG A 97 15.58 3.42 -14.08
C ARG A 97 15.41 2.22 -13.16
N ALA A 98 14.18 1.80 -12.90
CA ALA A 98 13.87 0.61 -12.08
C ALA A 98 14.28 -0.73 -12.74
N HIS A 99 14.83 -0.71 -13.96
CA HIS A 99 15.48 -1.88 -14.55
C HIS A 99 16.75 -2.26 -13.79
N TYR A 100 17.45 -1.27 -13.24
CA TYR A 100 18.76 -1.43 -12.60
C TYR A 100 18.73 -1.08 -11.12
N GLN A 101 17.84 -0.17 -10.70
CA GLN A 101 17.74 0.31 -9.33
C GLN A 101 16.60 -0.38 -8.56
N PRO A 102 16.85 -0.87 -7.32
CA PRO A 102 15.79 -1.39 -6.47
C PRO A 102 14.69 -0.36 -6.23
N SER A 103 13.45 -0.81 -6.11
CA SER A 103 12.29 0.07 -6.05
C SER A 103 11.14 -0.48 -5.22
N ILE A 104 10.23 0.42 -4.84
CA ILE A 104 8.90 0.09 -4.34
C ILE A 104 7.92 0.17 -5.51
N TYR A 105 7.06 -0.83 -5.61
CA TYR A 105 5.96 -0.87 -6.57
C TYR A 105 4.65 -1.11 -5.84
N ALA A 106 3.55 -0.71 -6.49
CA ALA A 106 2.20 -0.90 -5.99
C ALA A 106 1.27 -1.45 -7.07
N HIS A 107 0.33 -2.30 -6.68
CA HIS A 107 -0.79 -2.72 -7.53
C HIS A 107 -2.06 -2.03 -7.05
N PHE A 108 -2.83 -1.43 -7.94
CA PHE A 108 -4.12 -0.82 -7.62
C PHE A 108 -5.24 -1.62 -8.31
N LEU A 109 -6.30 -1.93 -7.55
CA LEU A 109 -7.52 -2.51 -8.12
C LEU A 109 -8.35 -1.41 -8.76
N THR A 110 -8.32 -1.33 -10.08
CA THR A 110 -9.10 -0.37 -10.88
C THR A 110 -9.61 -1.01 -12.16
N ASP A 111 -10.51 -0.33 -12.86
CA ASP A 111 -10.85 -0.65 -14.23
C ASP A 111 -9.79 -0.09 -15.22
N THR A 112 -10.04 -0.27 -16.52
CA THR A 112 -9.16 0.21 -17.59
C THR A 112 -9.03 1.73 -17.66
N GLN A 113 -9.94 2.48 -17.03
CA GLN A 113 -9.91 3.94 -16.95
C GLN A 113 -9.26 4.43 -15.65
N GLY A 114 -8.71 3.52 -14.84
CA GLY A 114 -8.14 3.85 -13.55
C GLY A 114 -9.18 4.18 -12.49
N THR A 115 -10.45 3.82 -12.69
CA THR A 115 -11.53 4.00 -11.73
C THR A 115 -11.57 2.82 -10.76
N PRO A 116 -11.47 3.04 -9.44
CA PRO A 116 -11.56 1.97 -8.46
C PRO A 116 -13.00 1.48 -8.27
N PRO A 117 -13.20 0.31 -7.62
CA PRO A 117 -14.53 -0.14 -7.26
C PRO A 117 -15.22 0.84 -6.28
N THR A 118 -16.54 0.85 -6.31
CA THR A 118 -17.36 1.48 -5.26
C THR A 118 -17.33 0.64 -3.97
N PRO A 119 -17.66 1.22 -2.80
CA PRO A 119 -17.86 0.46 -1.57
C PRO A 119 -18.85 -0.71 -1.72
N ASN A 120 -19.96 -0.52 -2.45
CA ASN A 120 -20.91 -1.60 -2.71
C ASN A 120 -20.31 -2.73 -3.55
N GLN A 121 -19.58 -2.41 -4.62
CA GLN A 121 -18.88 -3.42 -5.42
C GLN A 121 -17.82 -4.15 -4.59
N TYR A 122 -17.09 -3.43 -3.74
CA TYR A 122 -16.08 -4.02 -2.88
C TYR A 122 -16.68 -4.96 -1.82
N LEU A 123 -17.86 -4.62 -1.29
CA LEU A 123 -18.64 -5.52 -0.44
C LEU A 123 -19.09 -6.77 -1.21
N THR A 124 -19.56 -6.62 -2.46
CA THR A 124 -19.91 -7.78 -3.32
C THR A 124 -18.71 -8.71 -3.53
N ILE A 125 -17.52 -8.15 -3.76
CA ILE A 125 -16.27 -8.93 -3.84
C ILE A 125 -16.03 -9.69 -2.53
N SER A 126 -16.15 -9.02 -1.39
CA SER A 126 -16.01 -9.65 -0.06
C SER A 126 -16.99 -10.80 0.15
N ASN A 127 -18.26 -10.63 -0.20
CA ASN A 127 -19.28 -11.67 -0.07
C ASN A 127 -18.96 -12.89 -0.96
N MET A 128 -18.40 -12.65 -2.16
CA MET A 128 -17.94 -13.72 -3.03
C MET A 128 -16.73 -14.46 -2.47
N VAL A 129 -15.84 -13.77 -1.74
CA VAL A 129 -14.75 -14.43 -0.99
C VAL A 129 -15.34 -15.29 0.14
N GLU A 130 -16.36 -14.84 0.85
CA GLU A 130 -17.00 -15.66 1.90
C GLU A 130 -17.67 -16.92 1.33
N ASP A 131 -18.40 -16.80 0.21
CA ASP A 131 -18.95 -17.97 -0.51
C ASP A 131 -17.82 -18.92 -0.94
N TYR A 132 -16.73 -18.38 -1.49
CA TYR A 132 -15.56 -19.16 -1.87
C TYR A 132 -14.96 -19.94 -0.70
N LEU A 133 -14.97 -19.38 0.51
CA LEU A 133 -14.45 -20.01 1.73
C LEU A 133 -15.39 -21.06 2.35
N ALA A 134 -16.64 -21.17 1.88
CA ALA A 134 -17.62 -22.07 2.48
C ALA A 134 -17.15 -23.54 2.44
N LYS A 135 -17.10 -24.16 3.63
CA LYS A 135 -16.63 -25.55 3.83
C LYS A 135 -17.77 -26.56 3.96
N ASN A 136 -18.94 -26.12 4.45
CA ASN A 136 -20.07 -27.00 4.79
C ASN A 136 -21.24 -26.90 3.81
N THR A 137 -21.11 -26.03 2.81
CA THR A 137 -22.08 -25.86 1.73
C THR A 137 -21.31 -25.87 0.41
N ILE A 138 -21.93 -26.41 -0.63
CA ILE A 138 -21.37 -26.34 -1.98
C ILE A 138 -21.45 -24.87 -2.41
N SER A 139 -20.29 -24.20 -2.47
CA SER A 139 -20.20 -22.85 -3.07
C SER A 139 -20.71 -22.92 -4.51
N GLN A 140 -21.60 -21.99 -4.86
CA GLN A 140 -22.17 -21.92 -6.20
C GLN A 140 -21.16 -21.34 -7.22
N HIS A 141 -20.11 -20.68 -6.75
CA HIS A 141 -19.22 -19.88 -7.59
C HIS A 141 -17.76 -20.32 -7.57
N ALA A 142 -17.32 -21.08 -6.56
CA ALA A 142 -15.91 -21.43 -6.38
C ALA A 142 -15.28 -22.10 -7.60
N TRP A 143 -16.00 -23.02 -8.25
CA TRP A 143 -15.50 -23.67 -9.47
C TRP A 143 -15.29 -22.67 -10.60
N HIS A 144 -16.22 -21.75 -10.81
CA HIS A 144 -16.11 -20.74 -11.86
C HIS A 144 -14.96 -19.79 -11.60
N VAL A 145 -14.81 -19.32 -10.35
CA VAL A 145 -13.71 -18.45 -9.92
C VAL A 145 -12.35 -19.13 -10.11
N ASP A 146 -12.20 -20.38 -9.66
CA ASP A 146 -10.95 -21.15 -9.79
C ASP A 146 -10.53 -21.35 -11.25
N ASN A 147 -11.50 -21.37 -12.17
CA ASN A 147 -11.30 -21.57 -13.60
C ASN A 147 -11.31 -20.27 -14.42
N MET A 148 -11.30 -19.09 -13.79
CA MET A 148 -11.09 -17.83 -14.52
C MET A 148 -9.69 -17.73 -15.09
N THR A 149 -8.71 -18.38 -14.46
CA THR A 149 -7.32 -18.44 -14.93
C THR A 149 -6.75 -19.86 -14.81
N HIS A 150 -5.71 -20.16 -15.60
CA HIS A 150 -5.00 -21.43 -15.48
C HIS A 150 -4.25 -21.57 -14.13
N PRO A 151 -3.96 -22.81 -13.66
CA PRO A 151 -4.48 -24.08 -14.18
C PRO A 151 -5.97 -24.28 -13.83
N PRO A 152 -6.73 -25.02 -14.67
CA PRO A 152 -8.13 -25.30 -14.41
C PRO A 152 -8.29 -26.30 -13.26
N VAL A 153 -9.42 -26.20 -12.57
CA VAL A 153 -9.82 -27.10 -11.48
C VAL A 153 -11.02 -27.92 -11.94
N PRO A 154 -10.96 -29.28 -11.88
CA PRO A 154 -12.12 -30.12 -12.17
C PRO A 154 -13.31 -29.83 -11.23
N GLN A 155 -14.53 -29.90 -11.75
CA GLN A 155 -15.73 -29.58 -10.99
C GLN A 155 -15.91 -30.49 -9.76
N ASP A 156 -15.67 -31.79 -9.91
CA ASP A 156 -15.74 -32.74 -8.79
C ASP A 156 -14.75 -32.39 -7.68
N SER A 157 -13.53 -31.99 -8.03
CA SER A 157 -12.53 -31.54 -7.04
C SER A 157 -13.02 -30.29 -6.29
N SER A 158 -13.57 -29.31 -7.01
CA SER A 158 -14.15 -28.11 -6.39
C SER A 158 -15.34 -28.43 -5.47
N ASN A 159 -16.23 -29.33 -5.90
CA ASN A 159 -17.38 -29.80 -5.12
C ASN A 159 -16.92 -30.51 -3.83
N ASN A 160 -15.78 -31.20 -3.89
CA ASN A 160 -15.14 -31.83 -2.73
C ASN A 160 -14.32 -30.84 -1.87
N GLY A 161 -14.50 -29.54 -2.04
CA GLY A 161 -13.89 -28.49 -1.21
C GLY A 161 -12.50 -28.04 -1.65
N HIS A 162 -12.00 -28.47 -2.82
CA HIS A 162 -10.78 -27.89 -3.37
C HIS A 162 -10.98 -26.40 -3.67
N ARG A 163 -9.98 -25.59 -3.29
CA ARG A 163 -9.96 -24.15 -3.53
C ARG A 163 -8.57 -23.72 -3.97
N LYS A 164 -8.40 -23.43 -5.26
CA LYS A 164 -7.11 -23.09 -5.90
C LYS A 164 -6.26 -22.13 -5.06
N TYR A 165 -6.88 -21.07 -4.53
CA TYR A 165 -6.18 -20.01 -3.82
C TYR A 165 -5.85 -20.34 -2.36
N LEU A 166 -6.46 -21.38 -1.78
CA LEU A 166 -6.14 -21.83 -0.42
C LEU A 166 -5.07 -22.92 -0.40
N HIS A 167 -4.80 -23.58 -1.52
CA HIS A 167 -3.74 -24.60 -1.60
C HIS A 167 -2.35 -23.97 -1.76
N THR A 168 -1.37 -24.62 -1.14
CA THR A 168 0.06 -24.33 -1.30
C THR A 168 0.74 -25.57 -1.88
N ALA A 169 1.87 -25.38 -2.58
CA ALA A 169 2.59 -26.48 -3.23
C ALA A 169 2.98 -27.61 -2.26
N SER A 170 3.14 -27.31 -0.98
CA SER A 170 3.55 -28.26 0.06
C SER A 170 2.40 -28.93 0.80
N MET A 171 1.13 -28.55 0.55
CA MET A 171 -0.02 -29.03 1.32
C MET A 171 -1.06 -29.72 0.46
N ARG A 172 -1.49 -30.91 0.91
CA ARG A 172 -2.60 -31.65 0.32
C ARG A 172 -3.97 -31.06 0.66
N SER A 173 -4.05 -30.16 1.64
CA SER A 173 -5.28 -29.52 2.11
C SER A 173 -5.20 -27.98 2.02
N CYS A 174 -6.35 -27.32 2.09
CA CYS A 174 -6.45 -25.87 2.20
C CYS A 174 -5.66 -25.33 3.40
N SER A 175 -4.93 -24.24 3.20
CA SER A 175 -4.15 -23.57 4.24
C SER A 175 -5.07 -22.80 5.20
N ALA A 176 -5.13 -23.26 6.46
CA ALA A 176 -5.89 -22.58 7.51
C ALA A 176 -5.52 -21.11 7.67
N ARG A 177 -4.21 -20.80 7.61
CA ARG A 177 -3.71 -19.42 7.67
C ARG A 177 -4.24 -18.56 6.52
N ARG A 178 -4.28 -19.08 5.29
CA ARG A 178 -4.83 -18.33 4.15
C ARG A 178 -6.32 -18.06 4.32
N SER A 179 -7.08 -19.04 4.83
CA SER A 179 -8.50 -18.88 5.14
C SER A 179 -8.72 -17.82 6.21
N GLU A 180 -7.96 -17.86 7.32
CA GLU A 180 -8.05 -16.86 8.39
C GLU A 180 -7.75 -15.45 7.88
N THR A 181 -6.70 -15.29 7.07
CA THR A 181 -6.38 -14.01 6.44
C THR A 181 -7.50 -13.52 5.52
N LEU A 182 -8.15 -14.40 4.75
CA LEU A 182 -9.28 -14.00 3.90
C LEU A 182 -10.53 -13.66 4.72
N HIS A 183 -10.79 -14.35 5.83
CA HIS A 183 -11.85 -13.93 6.77
C HIS A 183 -11.56 -12.55 7.37
N CYS A 184 -10.30 -12.29 7.74
CA CYS A 184 -9.88 -10.97 8.21
C CYS A 184 -10.09 -9.89 7.13
N PHE A 185 -9.73 -10.20 5.88
CA PHE A 185 -10.02 -9.34 4.73
C PHE A 185 -11.52 -9.04 4.61
N CYS A 186 -12.38 -10.06 4.61
CA CYS A 186 -13.83 -9.89 4.50
C CYS A 186 -14.41 -9.02 5.63
N ALA A 187 -14.03 -9.31 6.88
CA ALA A 187 -14.45 -8.54 8.04
C ALA A 187 -14.05 -7.06 7.93
N ALA A 188 -12.82 -6.79 7.47
CA ALA A 188 -12.32 -5.43 7.32
C ALA A 188 -12.96 -4.69 6.15
N VAL A 189 -13.27 -5.36 5.03
CA VAL A 189 -14.05 -4.78 3.93
C VAL A 189 -15.44 -4.40 4.40
N HIS A 190 -16.11 -5.29 5.14
CA HIS A 190 -17.43 -5.02 5.70
C HIS A 190 -17.41 -3.84 6.68
N GLN A 191 -16.40 -3.78 7.57
CA GLN A 191 -16.22 -2.64 8.46
C GLN A 191 -16.01 -1.33 7.69
N ARG A 192 -15.14 -1.32 6.67
CA ARG A 192 -14.92 -0.15 5.81
C ARG A 192 -16.20 0.30 5.11
N TRP A 193 -17.06 -0.63 4.69
CA TRP A 193 -18.38 -0.32 4.12
C TRP A 193 -19.31 0.32 5.15
N LEU A 194 -19.36 -0.22 6.39
CA LEU A 194 -20.15 0.35 7.48
C LEU A 194 -19.71 1.78 7.81
N ASP A 195 -18.39 2.02 7.87
CA ASP A 195 -17.80 3.33 8.14
C ASP A 195 -17.98 4.32 6.98
N THR A 196 -18.27 3.82 5.77
CA THR A 196 -18.53 4.68 4.62
C THR A 196 -19.95 5.23 4.67
N PRO A 197 -20.15 6.57 4.62
CA PRO A 197 -21.46 7.20 4.57
C PRO A 197 -22.33 6.61 3.46
N ALA A 198 -23.62 6.38 3.74
CA ALA A 198 -24.53 5.73 2.78
C ALA A 198 -24.58 6.43 1.42
N SER A 199 -24.50 7.77 1.40
CA SER A 199 -24.46 8.59 0.18
C SER A 199 -23.22 8.36 -0.70
N LEU A 200 -22.13 7.83 -0.13
CA LEU A 200 -20.88 7.59 -0.84
C LEU A 200 -20.69 6.11 -1.24
N ARG A 201 -21.60 5.20 -0.85
CA ARG A 201 -21.45 3.76 -1.11
C ARG A 201 -21.57 3.37 -2.58
N GLY A 202 -22.21 4.22 -3.39
CA GLY A 202 -22.29 4.09 -4.84
C GLY A 202 -21.21 4.87 -5.61
N THR A 203 -20.33 5.59 -4.92
CA THR A 203 -19.27 6.39 -5.55
C THR A 203 -17.97 5.60 -5.53
N PRO A 204 -17.16 5.60 -6.61
CA PRO A 204 -15.84 4.97 -6.61
C PRO A 204 -15.00 5.46 -5.42
N PHE A 205 -14.17 4.57 -4.85
CA PHE A 205 -13.27 4.99 -3.78
C PHE A 205 -12.35 6.13 -4.25
N THR A 206 -12.13 7.13 -3.39
CA THR A 206 -11.06 8.13 -3.65
C THR A 206 -9.68 7.49 -3.67
N PHE A 207 -9.50 6.44 -2.86
CA PHE A 207 -8.25 5.72 -2.74
C PHE A 207 -8.47 4.21 -3.03
N PRO A 208 -7.97 3.70 -4.17
CA PRO A 208 -8.16 2.32 -4.56
C PRO A 208 -7.63 1.33 -3.51
N PRO A 209 -8.26 0.14 -3.36
CA PRO A 209 -7.61 -1.00 -2.73
C PRO A 209 -6.30 -1.33 -3.47
N ALA A 210 -5.22 -1.55 -2.74
CA ALA A 210 -3.91 -1.73 -3.34
C ALA A 210 -3.02 -2.75 -2.61
N GLU A 211 -1.88 -3.08 -3.20
CA GLU A 211 -0.76 -3.80 -2.58
C GLU A 211 0.50 -2.95 -2.74
N VAL A 212 1.40 -2.95 -1.76
CA VAL A 212 2.72 -2.29 -1.86
C VAL A 212 3.81 -3.31 -1.55
N ARG A 213 4.86 -3.33 -2.38
CA ARG A 213 5.98 -4.29 -2.27
C ARG A 213 7.31 -3.68 -2.65
N TYR A 214 8.36 -4.21 -2.05
CA TYR A 214 9.74 -3.99 -2.47
C TYR A 214 10.18 -5.02 -3.53
N SER A 215 11.03 -4.60 -4.47
CA SER A 215 11.83 -5.51 -5.29
C SER A 215 13.15 -4.90 -5.73
N ARG A 216 14.18 -5.75 -5.90
CA ARG A 216 15.42 -5.39 -6.60
C ARG A 216 15.19 -5.13 -8.10
N HIS A 217 14.28 -5.89 -8.70
CA HIS A 217 13.93 -5.82 -10.12
C HIS A 217 12.42 -5.70 -10.26
N SER A 218 11.87 -4.50 -9.98
CA SER A 218 10.42 -4.30 -9.94
C SER A 218 9.75 -4.53 -11.28
N HIS A 219 10.39 -4.17 -12.40
CA HIS A 219 9.88 -4.46 -13.74
C HIS A 219 9.65 -5.96 -13.99
N CYS A 220 10.60 -6.83 -13.60
CA CYS A 220 10.41 -8.29 -13.67
C CYS A 220 9.28 -8.75 -12.75
N ARG A 221 9.19 -8.19 -11.54
CA ARG A 221 8.12 -8.55 -10.58
C ARG A 221 6.75 -8.16 -11.09
N LEU A 222 6.57 -6.96 -11.64
CA LEU A 222 5.31 -6.52 -12.24
C LEU A 222 4.89 -7.44 -13.39
N ARG A 223 5.83 -7.84 -14.26
CA ARG A 223 5.56 -8.84 -15.30
C ARG A 223 5.19 -10.22 -14.73
N GLN A 224 5.86 -10.67 -13.67
CA GLN A 224 5.49 -11.92 -13.00
C GLN A 224 4.08 -11.84 -12.40
N HIS A 225 3.71 -10.70 -11.82
CA HIS A 225 2.37 -10.48 -11.28
C HIS A 225 1.29 -10.47 -12.38
N SER A 226 1.53 -9.83 -13.54
CA SER A 226 0.59 -9.87 -14.66
C SER A 226 0.42 -11.28 -15.25
N LEU A 227 1.45 -12.12 -15.12
CA LEU A 227 1.40 -13.56 -15.43
C LEU A 227 0.95 -14.43 -14.25
N ARG A 228 0.62 -13.83 -13.11
CA ARG A 228 0.18 -14.48 -11.86
C ARG A 228 1.19 -15.48 -11.27
N GLN A 229 2.46 -15.30 -11.57
CA GLN A 229 3.55 -16.15 -11.09
C GLN A 229 4.11 -15.63 -9.76
N SER A 230 4.07 -16.47 -8.72
CA SER A 230 4.56 -16.11 -7.37
C SER A 230 3.98 -14.78 -6.86
N SER A 231 2.68 -14.60 -7.08
CA SER A 231 1.90 -13.41 -6.73
C SER A 231 1.16 -13.59 -5.40
N ASN A 232 0.61 -12.50 -4.88
CA ASN A 232 -0.25 -12.50 -3.71
C ASN A 232 -1.56 -13.23 -4.02
N TYR A 233 -1.88 -14.27 -3.26
CA TYR A 233 -3.05 -15.11 -3.52
C TYR A 233 -4.38 -14.37 -3.28
N ILE A 234 -4.43 -13.38 -2.38
CA ILE A 234 -5.63 -12.57 -2.13
C ILE A 234 -5.91 -11.69 -3.34
N MET A 235 -4.85 -11.03 -3.82
CA MET A 235 -4.89 -10.17 -5.00
C MET A 235 -5.40 -10.94 -6.23
N ASN A 236 -4.84 -12.13 -6.49
CA ASN A 236 -5.25 -12.97 -7.61
C ASN A 236 -6.69 -13.50 -7.47
N LEU A 237 -7.10 -13.90 -6.26
CA LEU A 237 -8.47 -14.35 -5.99
C LEU A 237 -9.47 -13.21 -6.25
N VAL A 238 -9.19 -12.01 -5.73
CA VAL A 238 -10.03 -10.83 -5.94
C VAL A 238 -10.15 -10.49 -7.42
N GLU A 239 -9.05 -10.55 -8.18
CA GLU A 239 -9.08 -10.29 -9.62
C GLU A 239 -9.90 -11.34 -10.40
N ASP A 240 -9.83 -12.62 -10.02
CA ASP A 240 -10.67 -13.67 -10.61
C ASP A 240 -12.15 -13.50 -10.26
N ILE A 241 -12.44 -13.10 -9.03
CA ILE A 241 -13.80 -12.75 -8.61
C ILE A 241 -14.32 -11.58 -9.44
N CYS A 242 -13.56 -10.49 -9.59
CA CYS A 242 -13.94 -9.34 -10.42
C CYS A 242 -14.20 -9.76 -11.87
N SER A 243 -13.31 -10.59 -12.43
CA SER A 243 -13.44 -11.09 -13.80
C SER A 243 -14.69 -11.96 -13.98
N TYR A 244 -14.99 -12.81 -13.00
CA TYR A 244 -16.20 -13.63 -13.00
C TYR A 244 -17.47 -12.76 -12.89
N LEU A 245 -17.50 -11.82 -11.94
CA LEU A 245 -18.62 -10.89 -11.72
C LEU A 245 -18.90 -10.03 -12.95
N HIS A 246 -17.86 -9.60 -13.67
CA HIS A 246 -18.01 -8.93 -14.96
C HIS A 246 -18.60 -9.86 -16.03
N ARG A 247 -18.07 -11.08 -16.15
CA ARG A 247 -18.52 -12.08 -17.13
C ARG A 247 -20.01 -12.43 -16.99
N ILE A 248 -20.53 -12.48 -15.77
CA ILE A 248 -21.95 -12.78 -15.50
C ILE A 248 -22.84 -11.52 -15.47
N GLY A 249 -22.30 -10.34 -15.79
CA GLY A 249 -23.04 -9.08 -15.87
C GLY A 249 -23.40 -8.44 -14.53
N VAL A 250 -22.82 -8.89 -13.42
CA VAL A 250 -23.00 -8.23 -12.10
C VAL A 250 -22.20 -6.93 -12.03
N PHE A 251 -20.99 -6.92 -12.59
CA PHE A 251 -20.20 -5.70 -12.77
C PHE A 251 -20.20 -5.27 -14.23
N GLU A 252 -20.53 -4.00 -14.46
CA GLU A 252 -20.34 -3.38 -15.77
C GLU A 252 -18.85 -3.22 -16.08
N GLN A 253 -18.04 -2.85 -15.08
CA GLN A 253 -16.60 -2.65 -15.22
C GLN A 253 -15.82 -3.96 -15.03
N GLN A 254 -14.73 -4.10 -15.78
CA GLN A 254 -13.72 -5.13 -15.55
C GLN A 254 -12.60 -4.59 -14.66
N PHE A 255 -12.67 -4.87 -13.36
CA PHE A 255 -11.60 -4.49 -12.42
C PHE A 255 -10.44 -5.48 -12.48
N SER A 256 -9.21 -4.97 -12.55
CA SER A 256 -7.97 -5.74 -12.52
C SER A 256 -6.87 -5.04 -11.72
N MET A 257 -5.77 -5.74 -11.47
CA MET A 257 -4.64 -5.18 -10.72
C MET A 257 -3.66 -4.48 -11.66
N HIS A 258 -3.59 -3.16 -11.55
CA HIS A 258 -2.67 -2.34 -12.34
C HIS A 258 -1.43 -2.02 -11.53
N GLY A 259 -0.28 -2.51 -12.00
CA GLY A 259 1.02 -2.38 -11.31
C GLY A 259 1.84 -1.17 -11.75
N TYR A 260 2.38 -0.44 -10.78
CA TYR A 260 3.21 0.75 -11.01
C TYR A 260 4.42 0.76 -10.10
N ILE A 261 5.57 1.19 -10.62
CA ILE A 261 6.72 1.53 -9.77
C ILE A 261 6.46 2.94 -9.20
N ILE A 262 6.56 3.08 -7.88
CA ILE A 262 6.18 4.33 -7.20
C ILE A 262 7.36 5.02 -6.52
N PHE A 263 8.47 4.33 -6.28
CA PHE A 263 9.65 4.92 -5.64
C PHE A 263 10.93 4.15 -5.95
N LEU A 264 12.04 4.86 -6.19
CA LEU A 264 13.37 4.29 -6.39
C LEU A 264 14.19 4.39 -5.11
N LEU A 265 14.71 3.26 -4.62
CA LEU A 265 15.55 3.26 -3.43
C LEU A 265 16.96 3.67 -3.79
N PHE A 266 17.59 4.51 -2.98
CA PHE A 266 18.97 4.94 -3.18
C PHE A 266 19.89 4.55 -2.03
N ARG A 267 19.37 3.88 -0.99
CA ARG A 267 20.16 3.30 0.10
C ARG A 267 19.70 1.88 0.41
N ALA A 268 20.66 1.03 0.77
CA ALA A 268 20.35 -0.33 1.24
C ALA A 268 19.43 -0.31 2.48
N ASN A 269 19.72 0.58 3.44
CA ASN A 269 18.95 0.71 4.69
C ASN A 269 17.51 1.21 4.47
N GLN A 270 17.21 1.78 3.31
CA GLN A 270 15.84 2.20 2.99
C GLN A 270 14.93 1.01 2.69
N ALA A 271 15.43 -0.17 2.35
CA ALA A 271 14.58 -1.19 1.74
C ALA A 271 13.42 -1.64 2.64
N ALA A 272 13.71 -1.93 3.91
CA ALA A 272 12.66 -2.29 4.87
C ALA A 272 11.73 -1.10 5.13
N ILE A 273 12.30 0.05 5.54
CA ILE A 273 11.52 1.20 5.98
C ILE A 273 10.70 1.83 4.84
N ALA A 274 11.18 1.82 3.59
CA ALA A 274 10.46 2.32 2.44
C ALA A 274 9.22 1.45 2.13
N GLU A 275 9.35 0.12 2.17
CA GLU A 275 8.18 -0.75 1.97
C GLU A 275 7.15 -0.54 3.09
N ILE A 276 7.60 -0.44 4.34
CA ILE A 276 6.75 -0.18 5.52
C ILE A 276 6.05 1.17 5.39
N PHE A 277 6.82 2.22 5.11
CA PHE A 277 6.33 3.59 5.05
C PHE A 277 5.38 3.80 3.87
N CYS A 278 5.71 3.32 2.67
CA CYS A 278 4.80 3.39 1.53
C CYS A 278 3.53 2.54 1.75
N SER A 279 3.63 1.37 2.38
CA SER A 279 2.45 0.57 2.73
C SER A 279 1.55 1.29 3.73
N GLY A 280 2.15 1.99 4.69
CA GLY A 280 1.45 2.83 5.65
C GLY A 280 0.82 4.06 5.00
N LEU A 281 1.54 4.80 4.15
CA LEU A 281 1.03 5.97 3.43
C LEU A 281 -0.20 5.62 2.58
N LEU A 282 -0.12 4.51 1.83
CA LEU A 282 -1.23 4.03 1.00
C LEU A 282 -2.24 3.18 1.79
N GLN A 283 -2.01 2.91 3.07
CA GLN A 283 -2.82 2.08 3.98
C GLN A 283 -3.38 0.81 3.34
N VAL A 284 -2.51 -0.01 2.76
CA VAL A 284 -2.86 -1.16 1.90
C VAL A 284 -3.09 -2.48 2.65
N TRP A 285 -3.34 -2.42 3.95
CA TRP A 285 -3.44 -3.61 4.81
C TRP A 285 -4.79 -4.31 4.66
N VAL A 286 -4.79 -5.64 4.74
CA VAL A 286 -6.02 -6.43 4.77
C VAL A 286 -6.84 -6.13 6.02
N GLU A 287 -6.20 -5.94 7.17
CA GLU A 287 -6.86 -5.69 8.46
C GLU A 287 -7.65 -4.38 8.49
N GLY A 288 -7.32 -3.42 7.61
CA GLY A 288 -8.03 -2.15 7.48
C GLY A 288 -8.99 -2.07 6.30
N GLY A 289 -9.16 -3.16 5.54
CA GLY A 289 -9.96 -3.18 4.31
C GLY A 289 -9.41 -2.25 3.22
N GLY A 290 -8.17 -1.79 3.38
CA GLY A 290 -7.52 -0.78 2.54
C GLY A 290 -6.74 -1.36 1.36
N GLY A 291 -6.52 -2.68 1.35
CA GLY A 291 -5.76 -3.35 0.31
C GLY A 291 -5.51 -4.83 0.60
N PHE A 292 -4.40 -5.34 0.06
CA PHE A 292 -4.09 -6.77 -0.03
C PHE A 292 -2.78 -7.16 0.68
N ASN A 293 -2.12 -6.23 1.39
CA ASN A 293 -0.95 -6.55 2.21
C ASN A 293 -1.37 -7.34 3.44
N ALA A 294 -1.19 -8.67 3.39
CA ALA A 294 -1.46 -9.59 4.51
C ALA A 294 -0.22 -9.98 5.33
N CYS A 295 0.96 -9.64 4.85
CA CYS A 295 2.22 -9.90 5.55
C CYS A 295 2.89 -8.57 5.85
N PRO A 296 3.49 -8.41 7.05
CA PRO A 296 4.21 -7.19 7.38
C PRO A 296 5.26 -6.86 6.32
N ALA A 297 5.27 -5.60 5.90
CA ALA A 297 6.19 -5.04 4.93
C ALA A 297 7.64 -5.05 5.45
N GLY A 298 8.60 -4.94 4.56
CA GLY A 298 10.01 -4.89 4.91
C GLY A 298 10.63 -6.25 5.25
N ARG A 299 9.85 -7.34 5.36
CA ARG A 299 10.39 -8.68 5.66
C ARG A 299 11.19 -9.29 4.51
N SER A 300 10.82 -8.99 3.28
CA SER A 300 11.35 -9.65 2.07
C SER A 300 12.36 -8.77 1.32
N VAL A 301 13.24 -8.06 2.05
CA VAL A 301 14.16 -7.06 1.49
C VAL A 301 15.62 -7.49 1.45
N ALA A 302 15.91 -8.76 1.78
CA ALA A 302 17.28 -9.28 1.86
C ALA A 302 18.09 -9.11 0.56
N THR A 303 17.42 -9.04 -0.60
CA THR A 303 18.05 -8.80 -1.89
C THR A 303 18.64 -7.39 -2.05
N ALA A 304 18.25 -6.42 -1.22
CA ALA A 304 18.87 -5.09 -1.19
C ALA A 304 20.37 -5.18 -0.83
N LYS A 305 20.75 -6.14 0.01
CA LYS A 305 22.15 -6.40 0.41
C LYS A 305 22.99 -7.00 -0.72
N ARG A 306 22.38 -7.38 -1.85
CA ARG A 306 23.07 -7.95 -3.02
C ARG A 306 23.42 -6.91 -4.09
N VAL A 307 23.08 -5.66 -3.85
CA VAL A 307 23.49 -4.50 -4.66
C VAL A 307 24.81 -4.01 -4.07
N ASN A 308 25.80 -3.80 -4.92
CA ASN A 308 27.14 -3.43 -4.46
C ASN A 308 27.21 -1.96 -4.02
N GLU A 309 28.24 -1.60 -3.25
CA GLU A 309 28.39 -0.25 -2.70
C GLU A 309 28.55 0.83 -3.79
N GLY A 310 29.20 0.50 -4.90
CA GLY A 310 29.37 1.41 -6.04
C GLY A 310 28.04 1.74 -6.73
N GLU A 311 27.16 0.74 -6.90
CA GLU A 311 25.80 0.94 -7.39
C GLU A 311 25.01 1.86 -6.46
N TRP A 312 25.02 1.59 -5.15
CA TRP A 312 24.35 2.44 -4.16
C TRP A 312 24.88 3.88 -4.18
N ALA A 313 26.20 4.08 -4.26
CA ALA A 313 26.80 5.40 -4.37
C ALA A 313 26.34 6.14 -5.64
N GLY A 314 26.18 5.42 -6.75
CA GLY A 314 25.60 5.97 -7.99
C GLY A 314 24.14 6.38 -7.84
N TYR A 315 23.34 5.57 -7.15
CA TYR A 315 21.94 5.88 -6.87
C TYR A 315 21.79 7.09 -5.94
N GLU A 316 22.58 7.17 -4.88
CA GLU A 316 22.60 8.34 -3.99
C GLU A 316 22.99 9.63 -4.72
N ARG A 317 24.01 9.56 -5.59
CA ARG A 317 24.46 10.72 -6.36
C ARG A 317 23.35 11.25 -7.24
N TRP A 318 22.71 10.36 -8.01
CA TRP A 318 21.62 10.77 -8.89
C TRP A 318 20.46 11.41 -8.14
N VAL A 319 20.03 10.85 -7.00
CA VAL A 319 18.95 11.45 -6.20
C VAL A 319 19.32 12.86 -5.74
N ARG A 320 20.58 13.10 -5.36
CA ARG A 320 21.04 14.44 -4.95
C ARG A 320 21.04 15.44 -6.10
N GLU A 321 21.40 14.99 -7.31
CA GLU A 321 21.57 15.85 -8.48
C GLU A 321 20.25 16.09 -9.23
N ASP A 322 19.35 15.11 -9.27
CA ASP A 322 18.24 15.09 -10.23
C ASP A 322 16.85 15.13 -9.56
N SER A 323 16.69 14.68 -8.31
CA SER A 323 15.36 14.54 -7.69
C SER A 323 14.90 15.74 -6.84
N GLY A 324 15.69 16.82 -6.78
CA GLY A 324 15.43 17.96 -5.89
C GLY A 324 15.53 17.67 -4.38
N ALA A 325 16.01 16.48 -3.99
CA ALA A 325 16.00 16.02 -2.60
C ALA A 325 16.78 16.94 -1.65
N VAL A 326 17.90 17.50 -2.11
CA VAL A 326 18.74 18.40 -1.30
C VAL A 326 17.97 19.66 -0.92
N GLU A 327 17.31 20.29 -1.90
CA GLU A 327 16.55 21.52 -1.67
C GLU A 327 15.30 21.26 -0.82
N ASN A 328 14.58 20.17 -1.09
CA ASN A 328 13.44 19.76 -0.27
C ASN A 328 13.85 19.51 1.19
N MET A 329 14.98 18.85 1.43
CA MET A 329 15.51 18.65 2.79
C MET A 329 15.96 19.95 3.46
N ARG A 330 16.49 20.91 2.69
CA ARG A 330 16.86 22.24 3.20
C ARG A 330 15.63 22.98 3.73
N VAL A 331 14.54 23.00 2.96
CA VAL A 331 13.26 23.61 3.35
C VAL A 331 12.69 22.94 4.61
N GLN A 332 12.76 21.61 4.70
CA GLN A 332 12.28 20.90 5.90
C GLN A 332 13.11 21.22 7.14
N ARG A 333 14.43 21.39 7.00
CA ARG A 333 15.29 21.79 8.12
C ARG A 333 14.94 23.19 8.62
N GLN A 334 14.78 24.14 7.69
CA GLN A 334 14.39 25.51 8.04
C GLN A 334 13.06 25.53 8.80
N ARG A 335 12.05 24.80 8.31
CA ARG A 335 10.75 24.68 9.01
C ARG A 335 10.90 24.09 10.40
N ALA A 336 11.70 23.04 10.56
CA ALA A 336 11.93 22.44 11.89
C ALA A 336 12.61 23.42 12.85
N GLU A 337 13.53 24.25 12.36
CA GLU A 337 14.17 25.31 13.15
C GLU A 337 13.18 26.41 13.55
N GLU A 338 12.35 26.90 12.61
CA GLU A 338 11.30 27.89 12.87
C GLU A 338 10.30 27.40 13.93
N TRP A 339 9.87 26.13 13.85
CA TRP A 339 8.99 25.52 14.84
C TRP A 339 9.64 25.37 16.22
N ARG A 340 10.93 25.02 16.26
CA ARG A 340 11.68 24.94 17.53
C ARG A 340 11.75 26.32 18.21
N MET A 341 12.07 27.37 17.44
CA MET A 341 12.13 28.74 17.96
C MET A 341 10.77 29.22 18.47
N ALA A 342 9.66 28.87 17.80
CA ALA A 342 8.32 29.24 18.23
C ALA A 342 7.93 28.60 19.58
N LEU A 343 8.29 27.33 19.79
CA LEU A 343 8.05 26.64 21.07
C LEU A 343 8.88 27.23 22.22
N GLU A 344 10.13 27.58 21.94
CA GLU A 344 11.01 28.23 22.93
C GLU A 344 10.45 29.60 23.37
N TRP A 345 9.83 30.36 22.45
CA TRP A 345 9.16 31.64 22.76
C TRP A 345 7.94 31.46 23.68
N GLU A 346 7.09 30.46 23.41
CA GLU A 346 5.91 30.18 24.24
C GLU A 346 6.29 29.79 25.68
N ASP A 347 7.40 29.07 25.85
CA ASP A 347 7.95 28.71 27.17
C ASP A 347 8.52 29.91 27.93
N GLU A 348 9.05 30.93 27.24
CA GLU A 348 9.54 32.17 27.84
C GLU A 348 8.38 33.09 28.27
N GLU A 349 7.36 33.29 27.41
CA GLU A 349 6.16 34.05 27.78
C GLU A 349 5.38 33.40 28.93
N GLY A 350 5.35 32.06 29.00
CA GLY A 350 4.73 31.33 30.10
C GLY A 350 5.44 31.55 31.45
N LYS A 351 6.77 31.73 31.43
CA LYS A 351 7.59 32.04 32.61
C LYS A 351 7.47 33.49 33.05
N GLU A 352 7.41 34.45 32.12
CA GLU A 352 7.21 35.86 32.46
C GLU A 352 5.84 36.10 33.13
N ARG A 353 4.77 35.45 32.68
CA ARG A 353 3.44 35.57 33.30
C ARG A 353 3.32 34.95 34.70
N HIS A 354 4.21 34.04 35.08
CA HIS A 354 4.24 33.45 36.43
C HIS A 354 5.23 34.17 37.38
N GLY A 355 6.07 35.07 36.86
CA GLY A 355 7.01 35.87 37.65
C GLY A 355 6.39 37.08 38.36
N ASP A 356 5.23 37.56 37.90
CA ASP A 356 4.58 38.78 38.39
C ASP A 356 3.52 38.54 39.49
N CYS A 357 3.54 37.38 40.15
CA CYS A 357 2.59 37.01 41.22
C CYS A 357 3.26 36.71 42.58
N VAL A 358 4.39 37.34 42.89
CA VAL A 358 5.05 37.22 44.22
C VAL A 358 5.05 38.56 44.95
#